data_AF-A0A0D7BFR0-F1
#
_entry.id   AF-A0A0D7BFR0-F1
#
_cell.length_a   1.000
_cell.length_b   1.000
_cell.length_c   1.000
_cell.angle_alpha   90.00
_cell.angle_beta   90.00
_cell.angle_gamma   90.00
#
_symmetry.space_group_name_H-M   'P 1'
#
loop_
_entity.id
_entity.type
_entity.pdbx_description
1 polymer ?
#
loop_
_entity_poly.entity_id
_entity_poly.type
_entity_poly.pdbx_seq_one_letter_code
_entity_poly.pdbx_strand_id
1 'polypeptide(L)' 'VPRPRNAFILFRCDFVRQKVVPEEYERDHCNLSRIAGAVWNVMSKSDKAPWIDLAQLEKKEHAERYPHLR' A
#
# COMPACT_ATOMS: atom_id res chain seq x y z
N VAL A 1 -14.37 -1.55 -12.99
CA VAL A 1 -14.01 -2.07 -11.65
C VAL A 1 -12.76 -1.35 -11.17
N PRO A 2 -12.66 -0.95 -9.89
CA PRO A 2 -11.46 -0.31 -9.36
C PRO A 2 -10.22 -1.16 -9.58
N ARG A 3 -9.08 -0.50 -9.85
CA ARG A 3 -7.81 -1.20 -10.05
C ARG A 3 -7.42 -1.94 -8.76
N PRO A 4 -6.80 -3.13 -8.85
CA PRO A 4 -6.32 -3.83 -7.67
C PRO A 4 -5.18 -3.02 -7.05
N ARG A 5 -5.09 -3.02 -5.72
CA ARG A 5 -4.09 -2.23 -5.02
C ARG A 5 -2.72 -2.87 -5.21
N ASN A 6 -1.71 -2.04 -5.45
CA ASN A 6 -0.33 -2.51 -5.46
C ASN A 6 0.23 -2.56 -4.04
N ALA A 7 1.43 -3.14 -3.90
CA ALA A 7 2.08 -3.34 -2.60
C ALA A 7 2.25 -2.05 -1.80
N PHE A 8 2.61 -0.94 -2.47
CA PHE A 8 2.77 0.35 -1.83
C PHE A 8 1.44 0.94 -1.34
N ILE A 9 0.35 0.77 -2.11
CA ILE A 9 -0.98 1.24 -1.69
C ILE A 9 -1.45 0.49 -0.45
N LEU A 10 -1.24 -0.84 -0.38
CA LEU A 10 -1.54 -1.64 0.80
C LEU A 10 -0.73 -1.15 2.01
N PHE A 11 0.58 -0.98 1.83
CA PHE A 11 1.46 -0.45 2.86
C PHE A 11 1.04 0.94 3.33
N ARG A 12 0.75 1.88 2.41
CA ARG A 12 0.36 3.26 2.76
C ARG A 12 -0.97 3.30 3.49
N CYS A 13 -1.94 2.47 3.11
CA CYS A 13 -3.20 2.34 3.83
C CYS A 13 -2.96 1.88 5.27
N ASP A 14 -2.11 0.89 5.45
CA ASP A 14 -1.76 0.37 6.77
C ASP A 14 -0.94 1.37 7.60
N PHE A 15 0.05 2.03 7.00
CA PHE A 15 0.88 3.06 7.61
C PHE A 15 0.05 4.21 8.19
N VAL A 16 -0.96 4.67 7.44
CA VAL A 16 -1.90 5.70 7.91
C VAL A 16 -2.82 5.14 8.99
N ARG A 17 -3.30 3.90 8.85
CA ARG A 17 -4.18 3.25 9.84
C ARG A 17 -3.50 3.01 11.18
N GLN A 18 -2.22 2.64 11.16
CA GLN A 18 -1.40 2.41 12.35
C GLN A 18 -1.10 3.72 13.11
N LYS A 19 -1.42 4.90 12.55
CA LYS A 19 -1.09 6.21 13.11
C LYS A 19 0.38 6.33 13.50
N VAL A 20 1.27 5.77 12.67
CA VAL A 20 2.73 5.82 12.89
C VAL A 20 3.20 7.26 13.08
N VAL A 21 2.58 8.20 12.37
CA VAL A 21 2.69 9.63 12.62
C VAL A 21 1.45 10.06 13.41
N PRO A 22 1.61 10.60 14.63
CA PRO A 22 0.47 11.09 15.39
C PRO A 22 -0.23 12.23 14.65
N GLU A 23 -1.57 12.26 14.68
CA GLU A 23 -2.38 13.31 14.05
C GLU A 23 -2.12 14.72 14.60
N GLU A 24 -1.47 14.85 15.75
CA GLU A 24 -1.00 16.15 16.24
C GLU A 24 0.18 16.69 15.46
N TYR A 25 1.03 15.81 14.91
CA TYR A 25 2.21 16.18 14.16
C TYR A 25 1.93 16.33 12.67
N GLU A 26 1.08 15.47 12.08
CA GLU A 26 0.79 15.59 10.65
C GLU A 26 -0.60 15.01 10.29
N ARG A 27 -1.50 15.89 9.85
CA ARG A 27 -2.83 15.51 9.32
C ARG A 27 -2.90 15.54 7.80
N ASP A 28 -1.91 16.13 7.14
CA ASP A 28 -1.93 16.25 5.70
C ASP A 28 -1.58 14.91 5.04
N HIS A 29 -2.55 14.36 4.32
CA HIS A 29 -2.39 13.13 3.55
C HIS A 29 -1.30 13.23 2.45
N CYS A 30 -0.98 14.42 1.96
CA CYS A 30 0.15 14.65 1.05
C CYS A 30 1.48 14.36 1.75
N ASN A 31 1.68 14.92 2.95
CA ASN A 31 2.89 14.72 3.75
C ASN A 31 3.01 13.27 4.23
N LEU A 32 1.91 12.66 4.70
CA LEU A 32 1.88 11.25 5.08
C LEU A 32 2.28 10.32 3.92
N SER A 33 1.84 10.63 2.71
CA SER A 33 2.21 9.83 1.53
C SER A 33 3.69 10.01 1.16
N ARG A 34 4.25 11.20 1.36
CA ARG A 34 5.68 11.48 1.16
C ARG A 34 6.54 10.73 2.19
N ILE A 35 6.14 10.72 3.45
CA ILE A 35 6.81 9.97 4.53
C ILE A 35 6.71 8.47 4.26
N ALA A 36 5.51 7.96 3.97
CA ALA A 36 5.31 6.55 3.62
C ALA A 36 6.18 6.15 2.41
N GLY A 37 6.29 7.02 1.40
CA GLY A 37 7.19 6.79 0.26
C GLY A 37 8.66 6.71 0.67
N ALA A 38 9.11 7.58 1.56
CA ALA A 38 10.48 7.54 2.08
C ALA A 38 10.75 6.25 2.89
N VAL A 39 9.84 5.89 3.80
CA VAL A 39 9.92 4.64 4.59
C VAL A 39 9.93 3.43 3.65
N TRP A 40 9.02 3.39 2.69
CA TRP A 40 8.96 2.32 1.70
C TRP A 40 10.26 2.22 0.92
N ASN A 41 10.90 3.31 0.52
CA ASN A 41 12.16 3.24 -0.21
C ASN A 41 13.29 2.64 0.63
N VAL A 42 13.37 2.94 1.93
CA VAL A 42 14.42 2.42 2.82
C VAL A 42 14.12 1.03 3.39
N MET A 43 12.86 0.58 3.36
CA MET A 43 12.47 -0.76 3.81
C MET A 43 13.21 -1.87 3.06
N SER A 44 13.57 -2.93 3.78
CA SER A 44 14.24 -4.10 3.21
C SER A 44 13.29 -4.88 2.30
N LYS A 45 13.84 -5.73 1.43
CA LYS A 45 13.01 -6.62 0.59
C LYS A 45 12.15 -7.56 1.44
N SER A 46 12.67 -7.99 2.59
CA SER A 46 11.96 -8.86 3.54
C SER A 46 10.74 -8.15 4.13
N ASP A 47 10.87 -6.88 4.50
CA ASP A 47 9.74 -6.10 5.04
C ASP A 47 8.70 -5.76 3.97
N LYS A 48 9.14 -5.66 2.71
CA LYS A 48 8.27 -5.47 1.54
C LYS A 48 7.57 -6.74 1.08
N ALA A 49 8.16 -7.90 1.34
CA ALA A 49 7.66 -9.21 0.90
C ALA A 49 6.17 -9.44 1.23
N PRO A 50 5.68 -9.23 2.47
CA PRO A 50 4.27 -9.45 2.78
C PRO A 50 3.33 -8.57 1.94
N TRP A 51 3.72 -7.33 1.67
CA TRP A 51 2.94 -6.40 0.86
C TRP A 51 2.93 -6.76 -0.63
N ILE A 52 4.05 -7.28 -1.13
CA ILE A 52 4.18 -7.77 -2.50
C ILE A 52 3.31 -9.00 -2.70
N ASP A 53 3.36 -9.96 -1.76
CA ASP A 53 2.57 -11.18 -1.81
C ASP A 53 1.06 -10.88 -1.76
N LEU A 54 0.65 -9.98 -0.86
CA LEU A 54 -0.75 -9.51 -0.80
C LEU A 54 -1.20 -8.82 -2.09
N ALA A 55 -0.35 -7.98 -2.69
CA ALA A 55 -0.68 -7.31 -3.95
C ALA A 55 -0.78 -8.29 -5.12
N GLN A 56 0.05 -9.33 -5.14
CA GLN A 56 -0.05 -10.40 -6.13
C GLN A 56 -1.35 -11.19 -5.96
N LEU A 57 -1.74 -11.49 -4.72
CA LEU A 57 -3.01 -12.15 -4.42
C LEU A 57 -4.19 -11.30 -4.88
N GLU A 58 -4.26 -10.01 -4.50
CA GLU A 58 -5.34 -9.11 -4.93
C GLU A 58 -5.40 -8.98 -6.46
N LYS A 59 -4.25 -8.92 -7.13
CA LYS A 59 -4.18 -8.88 -8.60
C LYS A 59 -4.75 -10.16 -9.22
N LYS A 60 -4.42 -11.32 -8.65
CA LYS A 60 -4.90 -12.62 -9.12
C LYS A 60 -6.41 -12.75 -8.90
N GLU A 61 -6.90 -12.47 -7.69
CA GLU A 61 -8.32 -12.49 -7.37
C GLU A 61 -9.12 -11.51 -8.25
N HIS A 62 -8.57 -10.32 -8.51
CA HIS A 62 -9.20 -9.35 -9.38
C HIS A 62 -9.28 -9.83 -10.83
N ALA A 63 -8.22 -10.47 -11.34
CA ALA A 63 -8.21 -11.06 -12.69
C ALA A 63 -9.19 -12.24 -12.81
N GLU A 64 -9.29 -13.09 -11.79
CA GLU A 64 -10.24 -14.21 -11.74
C GLU A 64 -11.69 -13.71 -11.66
N ARG A 65 -11.95 -12.68 -10.86
CA ARG A 65 -13.29 -12.11 -10.68
C ARG A 65 -13.74 -11.28 -11.89
N TYR A 66 -12.80 -10.69 -12.63
CA TYR A 66 -13.10 -9.82 -13.78
C TYR A 66 -12.25 -10.18 -15.01
N PRO A 67 -12.46 -11.37 -15.61
CA PRO A 67 -11.63 -11.88 -16.70
C PRO A 67 -11.76 -11.10 -18.01
N HIS A 68 -12.82 -10.29 -18.14
CA HIS A 68 -13.11 -9.43 -19.30
C HIS A 68 -12.56 -8.01 -19.17
N LEU A 69 -11.90 -7.69 -18.05
CA LEU A 69 -11.27 -6.39 -17.81
C LEU A 69 -9.76 -6.51 -18.08
N ARG A 70 -9.30 -6.02 -19.23
CA ARG A 70 -7.88 -6.04 -19.65
C ARG A 70 -7.24 -4.67 -19.53
#